data_AF-A0A4Q6DVL7-F1
#
_entry.id   AF-A0A4Q6DVL7-F1
#
_cell.length_a   1.000
_cell.length_b   1.000
_cell.length_c   1.000
_cell.angle_alpha   90.00
_cell.angle_beta   90.00
_cell.angle_gamma   90.00
#
_symmetry.space_group_name_H-M   'P 1'
#
loop_
_entity.id
_entity.type
_entity.pdbx_description
1 polymer ?
#
loop_
_entity_poly.entity_id
_entity_poly.type
_entity_poly.pdbx_seq_one_letter_code
_entity_poly.pdbx_strand_id
1 'polypeptide(L)'
;LPDTGNLRDDLLALVKPYSQKHAERKLRVMEGLGSFYTAHKKVADEVFCGIFGAWNTTNRALLNRAIERREIAKTAPVEMVCETIIAMASHYKRTQQKGFDRAAYAVLLDSVLMPALKK
;
A
#
# COMPACT_ATOMS: atom_id res chain seq x y z
N LEU A 1 3.39 -12.68 -8.53
CA LEU A 1 2.40 -11.58 -8.42
C LEU A 1 1.06 -12.10 -8.91
N PRO A 2 -0.09 -11.64 -8.38
CA PRO A 2 -1.40 -11.92 -8.99
C PRO A 2 -1.40 -11.57 -10.48
N ASP A 3 -2.20 -12.25 -11.28
CA ASP A 3 -2.42 -11.89 -12.68
C ASP A 3 -3.85 -12.26 -13.10
N THR A 4 -4.77 -11.42 -12.67
CA THR A 4 -6.22 -11.56 -12.80
C THR A 4 -6.76 -10.97 -14.10
N GLY A 5 -5.90 -10.32 -14.89
CA GLY A 5 -6.25 -9.67 -16.16
C GLY A 5 -6.49 -8.16 -16.06
N ASN A 6 -6.58 -7.57 -14.86
CA ASN A 6 -6.66 -6.12 -14.66
C ASN A 6 -5.98 -5.67 -13.36
N LEU A 7 -5.47 -4.44 -13.34
CA LEU A 7 -4.72 -3.84 -12.24
C LEU A 7 -5.52 -3.81 -10.94
N ARG A 8 -6.81 -3.45 -11.03
CA ARG A 8 -7.67 -3.31 -9.85
C ARG A 8 -7.74 -4.63 -9.08
N ASP A 9 -8.05 -5.72 -9.77
CA ASP A 9 -8.21 -7.03 -9.15
C ASP A 9 -6.85 -7.63 -8.76
N ASP A 10 -5.78 -7.30 -9.50
CA ASP A 10 -4.40 -7.65 -9.13
C ASP A 10 -3.97 -7.03 -7.80
N LEU A 11 -4.24 -5.73 -7.62
CA LEU A 11 -3.98 -5.02 -6.37
C LEU A 11 -4.84 -5.61 -5.24
N LEU A 12 -6.14 -5.79 -5.49
CA LEU A 12 -7.07 -6.32 -4.49
C LEU A 12 -6.69 -7.73 -4.02
N ALA A 13 -6.12 -8.56 -4.90
CA ALA A 13 -5.62 -9.90 -4.59
C ALA A 13 -4.38 -9.90 -3.67
N LEU A 14 -3.70 -8.77 -3.48
CA LEU A 14 -2.63 -8.63 -2.49
C LEU A 14 -3.15 -8.63 -1.05
N VAL A 15 -4.41 -8.25 -0.84
CA VAL A 15 -5.02 -8.24 0.50
C VAL A 15 -5.49 -9.65 0.86
N LYS A 16 -4.59 -10.42 1.49
CA LYS A 16 -4.93 -11.76 2.01
C LYS A 16 -5.63 -11.63 3.38
N PRO A 17 -6.66 -12.45 3.68
CA PRO A 17 -7.33 -12.47 4.98
C PRO A 17 -6.37 -12.70 6.16
N TYR A 18 -5.32 -13.51 5.95
CA TYR A 18 -4.34 -13.85 7.00
C TYR A 18 -3.17 -12.86 7.12
N SER A 19 -2.98 -11.95 6.15
CA SER A 19 -1.91 -10.91 6.20
C SER A 19 -2.32 -9.67 6.99
N GLN A 20 -3.60 -9.50 7.30
CA GLN A 20 -4.14 -8.42 8.15
C GLN A 20 -3.45 -8.43 9.53
N LYS A 21 -3.45 -9.56 10.24
CA LYS A 21 -2.78 -9.71 11.55
C LYS A 21 -1.26 -9.43 11.50
N HIS A 22 -0.61 -9.78 10.39
CA HIS A 22 0.83 -9.55 10.22
C HIS A 22 1.14 -8.08 9.92
N ALA A 23 0.36 -7.44 9.04
CA ALA A 23 0.44 -6.00 8.80
C ALA A 23 0.11 -5.21 10.08
N GLU A 24 -0.91 -5.63 10.84
CA GLU A 24 -1.26 -5.08 12.15
C GLU A 24 -0.14 -5.23 13.18
N ARG A 25 0.59 -6.36 13.18
CA ARG A 25 1.73 -6.57 14.07
C ARG A 25 2.87 -5.61 13.70
N LYS A 26 3.17 -5.44 12.41
CA LYS A 26 4.19 -4.49 11.95
C LYS A 26 3.81 -3.04 12.27
N LEU A 27 2.56 -2.65 12.06
CA LEU A 27 2.06 -1.31 12.42
C LEU A 27 2.07 -1.05 13.93
N ARG A 28 1.71 -2.04 14.77
CA ARG A 28 1.82 -1.92 16.23
C ARG A 28 3.26 -1.73 16.72
N VAL A 29 4.22 -2.43 16.10
CA VAL A 29 5.64 -2.21 16.38
C VAL A 29 6.02 -0.75 16.09
N MET A 30 5.51 -0.17 15.00
CA MET A 30 5.77 1.24 14.69
C MET A 30 5.09 2.22 15.66
N GLU A 31 3.86 1.94 16.09
CA GLU A 31 3.16 2.75 17.10
C GLU A 31 3.95 2.81 18.42
N GLY A 32 4.49 1.67 18.88
CA GLY A 32 5.32 1.60 20.08
C GLY A 32 6.68 2.31 19.97
N LEU A 33 7.12 2.63 18.75
CA LEU A 33 8.38 3.31 18.47
C LEU A 33 8.20 4.81 18.21
N GLY A 34 6.98 5.38 18.34
CA GLY A 34 6.70 6.77 17.96
C GLY A 34 7.63 7.83 18.56
N SER A 35 8.01 7.70 19.85
CA SER A 35 9.00 8.58 20.50
C SER A 35 10.45 8.26 20.14
N PHE A 36 10.72 7.02 19.72
CA PHE A 36 12.02 6.59 19.18
C PHE A 36 12.24 7.14 17.77
N TYR A 37 11.19 7.27 16.95
CA TYR A 37 11.23 7.85 15.59
C TYR A 37 11.74 9.30 15.60
N THR A 38 11.30 10.11 16.56
CA THR A 38 11.74 11.51 16.71
C THR A 38 13.20 11.64 17.14
N ALA A 39 13.71 10.69 17.94
CA ALA A 39 15.09 10.69 18.42
C ALA A 39 16.08 10.03 17.43
N HIS A 40 15.62 9.07 16.60
CA HIS A 40 16.47 8.24 15.76
C HIS A 40 15.96 8.11 14.32
N LYS A 41 15.73 9.25 13.66
CA LYS A 41 15.13 9.37 12.31
C LYS A 41 15.70 8.40 11.26
N LYS A 42 17.02 8.22 11.22
CA LYS A 42 17.67 7.32 10.23
C LYS A 42 17.29 5.84 10.40
N VAL A 43 17.31 5.35 11.64
CA VAL A 43 16.92 3.96 11.98
C VAL A 43 15.44 3.75 11.71
N ALA A 44 14.65 4.76 12.03
CA ALA A 44 13.24 4.85 11.75
C ALA A 44 12.90 4.70 10.26
N ASP A 45 13.59 5.44 9.39
CA ASP A 45 13.41 5.39 7.94
C ASP A 45 13.82 4.01 7.38
N GLU A 46 14.91 3.43 7.86
CA GLU A 46 15.37 2.07 7.48
C GLU A 46 14.35 1.00 7.89
N VAL A 47 13.77 1.09 9.09
CA VAL A 47 12.72 0.19 9.56
C VAL A 47 11.44 0.36 8.74
N PHE A 48 11.05 1.58 8.41
CA PHE A 48 9.88 1.86 7.57
C PHE A 48 10.05 1.25 6.16
N CYS A 49 11.21 1.49 5.54
CA CYS A 49 11.60 0.88 4.27
C CYS A 49 11.62 -0.65 4.35
N GLY A 50 12.13 -1.25 5.42
CA GLY A 50 12.15 -2.70 5.61
C GLY A 50 10.76 -3.32 5.81
N ILE A 51 9.88 -2.64 6.53
CA ILE A 51 8.51 -3.11 6.83
C ILE A 51 7.63 -3.10 5.58
N PHE A 52 7.69 -2.03 4.79
CA PHE A 52 6.85 -1.81 3.61
C PHE A 52 7.53 -2.13 2.29
N GLY A 53 8.84 -2.38 2.27
CA GLY A 53 9.61 -2.58 1.04
C GLY A 53 9.04 -3.70 0.16
N ALA A 54 8.66 -4.83 0.76
CA ALA A 54 8.02 -5.91 0.02
C ALA A 54 6.68 -5.50 -0.61
N TRP A 55 5.89 -4.65 0.09
CA TRP A 55 4.65 -4.10 -0.44
C TRP A 55 4.92 -3.10 -1.56
N ASN A 56 5.91 -2.21 -1.41
CA ASN A 56 6.25 -1.24 -2.43
C ASN A 56 6.73 -1.92 -3.71
N THR A 57 7.65 -2.89 -3.61
CA THR A 57 8.11 -3.69 -4.75
C THR A 57 6.96 -4.41 -5.46
N THR A 58 6.03 -4.98 -4.70
CA THR A 58 4.87 -5.71 -5.24
C THR A 58 3.90 -4.76 -5.96
N ASN A 59 3.51 -3.65 -5.32
CA ASN A 59 2.62 -2.65 -5.92
C ASN A 59 3.23 -2.03 -7.18
N ARG A 60 4.52 -1.67 -7.13
CA ARG A 60 5.26 -1.12 -8.26
C ARG A 60 5.25 -2.07 -9.45
N ALA A 61 5.50 -3.35 -9.22
CA ALA A 61 5.50 -4.35 -10.29
C ALA A 61 4.12 -4.51 -10.94
N LEU A 62 3.04 -4.48 -10.15
CA LEU A 62 1.67 -4.52 -10.68
C LEU A 62 1.33 -3.25 -11.50
N LEU A 63 1.70 -2.08 -11.01
CA LEU A 63 1.50 -0.80 -11.70
C LEU A 63 2.26 -0.74 -13.02
N ASN A 64 3.52 -1.18 -13.04
CA ASN A 64 4.32 -1.23 -14.27
C ASN A 64 3.71 -2.20 -15.29
N ARG A 65 3.23 -3.38 -14.85
CA ARG A 65 2.54 -4.30 -15.75
C ARG A 65 1.25 -3.69 -16.31
N ALA A 66 0.51 -2.91 -15.53
CA ALA A 66 -0.67 -2.20 -16.02
C ALA A 66 -0.33 -1.12 -17.07
N ILE A 67 0.82 -0.45 -16.93
CA ILE A 67 1.38 0.44 -17.96
C ILE A 67 1.70 -0.35 -19.24
N GLU A 68 2.36 -1.49 -19.12
CA GLU A 68 2.69 -2.36 -20.27
C GLU A 68 1.42 -2.83 -20.99
N ARG A 69 0.34 -3.12 -20.24
CA ARG A 69 -0.99 -3.47 -20.75
C ARG A 69 -1.78 -2.28 -21.30
N ARG A 70 -1.29 -1.05 -21.13
CA ARG A 70 -2.00 0.20 -21.47
C ARG A 70 -3.33 0.35 -20.73
N GLU A 71 -3.45 -0.26 -19.55
CA GLU A 71 -4.62 -0.11 -18.68
C GLU A 71 -4.61 1.24 -17.94
N ILE A 72 -3.41 1.76 -17.68
CA ILE A 72 -3.16 3.07 -17.08
C ILE A 72 -2.15 3.87 -17.89
N ALA A 73 -2.09 5.17 -17.65
CA ALA A 73 -1.19 6.09 -18.35
C ALA A 73 0.28 5.67 -18.26
N LYS A 74 1.04 5.82 -19.35
CA LYS A 74 2.50 5.61 -19.32
C LYS A 74 3.20 6.60 -18.37
N THR A 75 2.58 7.75 -18.11
CA THR A 75 3.05 8.79 -17.21
C THR A 75 2.46 8.67 -15.79
N ALA A 76 1.82 7.55 -15.47
CA ALA A 76 1.24 7.32 -14.15
C ALA A 76 2.33 7.48 -13.05
N PRO A 77 2.04 8.22 -11.97
CA PRO A 77 3.02 8.48 -10.92
C PRO A 77 3.14 7.28 -9.96
N VAL A 78 3.77 6.20 -10.43
CA VAL A 78 3.84 4.89 -9.75
C VAL A 78 4.26 5.01 -8.28
N GLU A 79 5.30 5.78 -7.99
CA GLU A 79 5.80 5.93 -6.62
C GLU A 79 4.79 6.59 -5.68
N MET A 80 4.16 7.67 -6.14
CA MET A 80 3.17 8.40 -5.37
C MET A 80 1.93 7.54 -5.09
N VAL A 81 1.56 6.66 -6.02
CA VAL A 81 0.47 5.70 -5.82
C VAL A 81 0.85 4.69 -4.72
N CYS A 82 2.05 4.12 -4.78
CA CYS A 82 2.55 3.21 -3.75
C CYS A 82 2.55 3.86 -2.35
N GLU A 83 3.04 5.10 -2.26
CA GLU A 83 3.05 5.87 -1.02
C GLU A 83 1.63 6.13 -0.49
N THR A 84 0.70 6.48 -1.37
CA THR A 84 -0.70 6.72 -1.00
C THR A 84 -1.35 5.48 -0.40
N ILE A 85 -1.10 4.30 -0.95
CA ILE A 85 -1.61 3.03 -0.41
C ILE A 85 -1.11 2.81 1.03
N ILE A 86 0.20 3.02 1.27
CA ILE A 86 0.82 2.85 2.60
C ILE A 86 0.27 3.90 3.59
N ALA A 87 0.12 5.15 3.15
CA ALA A 87 -0.42 6.23 3.97
C ALA A 87 -1.86 5.92 4.43
N MET A 88 -2.71 5.44 3.52
CA MET A 88 -4.09 5.08 3.84
C MET A 88 -4.19 3.87 4.78
N ALA A 89 -3.39 2.83 4.54
CA ALA A 89 -3.31 1.69 5.45
C ALA A 89 -2.88 2.12 6.87
N SER A 90 -1.91 3.03 6.96
CA SER A 90 -1.43 3.58 8.22
C SER A 90 -2.45 4.50 8.90
N HIS A 91 -3.24 5.25 8.13
CA HIS A 91 -4.31 6.11 8.65
C HIS A 91 -5.42 5.28 9.28
N TYR A 92 -5.97 4.30 8.54
CA TYR A 92 -7.08 3.44 9.02
C TYR A 92 -6.77 2.80 10.37
N LYS A 93 -5.51 2.39 10.58
CA LYS A 93 -5.09 1.81 11.86
C LYS A 93 -5.07 2.84 12.99
N ARG A 94 -4.44 3.99 12.78
CA ARG A 94 -4.23 5.01 13.83
C ARG A 94 -5.50 5.75 14.23
N THR A 95 -6.34 6.09 13.27
CA THR A 95 -7.50 6.97 13.51
C THR A 95 -8.79 6.20 13.76
N GLN A 96 -9.00 5.09 13.05
CA GLN A 96 -10.25 4.34 13.13
C GLN A 96 -10.15 3.10 14.04
N GLN A 97 -8.94 2.74 14.49
CA GLN A 97 -8.65 1.47 15.19
C GLN A 97 -9.15 0.22 14.44
N LYS A 98 -9.45 0.35 13.14
CA LYS A 98 -9.94 -0.70 12.27
C LYS A 98 -8.81 -1.22 11.38
N GLY A 99 -8.88 -2.49 11.02
CA GLY A 99 -7.99 -3.06 10.00
C GLY A 99 -8.25 -2.39 8.65
N PHE A 100 -7.19 -2.20 7.86
CA PHE A 100 -7.34 -1.80 6.45
C PHE A 100 -7.69 -3.04 5.63
N ASP A 101 -8.96 -3.44 5.72
CA ASP A 101 -9.45 -4.68 5.12
C ASP A 101 -9.66 -4.58 3.61
N ARG A 102 -10.06 -5.69 3.00
CA ARG A 102 -10.29 -5.77 1.55
C ARG A 102 -11.38 -4.79 1.10
N ALA A 103 -12.39 -4.51 1.92
CA ALA A 103 -13.47 -3.59 1.57
C ALA A 103 -12.98 -2.13 1.59
N ALA A 104 -12.27 -1.73 2.64
CA ALA A 104 -11.63 -0.42 2.74
C ALA A 104 -10.63 -0.20 1.59
N TYR A 105 -9.86 -1.23 1.24
CA TYR A 105 -8.93 -1.14 0.11
C TYR A 105 -9.66 -1.02 -1.22
N ALA A 106 -10.74 -1.78 -1.46
CA ALA A 106 -11.55 -1.65 -2.66
C ALA A 106 -12.10 -0.23 -2.83
N VAL A 107 -12.57 0.41 -1.76
CA VAL A 107 -13.02 1.81 -1.78
C VAL A 107 -11.90 2.76 -2.21
N LEU A 108 -10.67 2.60 -1.66
CA LEU A 108 -9.52 3.40 -2.08
C LEU A 108 -9.20 3.21 -3.57
N LEU A 109 -9.21 1.96 -4.05
CA LEU A 109 -8.95 1.65 -5.46
C LEU A 109 -10.00 2.32 -6.35
N ASP A 110 -11.28 2.11 -6.06
CA ASP A 110 -12.37 2.49 -6.95
C ASP A 110 -12.66 3.99 -6.95
N SER A 111 -12.56 4.63 -5.79
CA SER A 111 -12.93 6.04 -5.64
C SER A 111 -11.76 7.00 -5.86
N VAL A 112 -10.51 6.54 -5.77
CA VAL A 112 -9.33 7.43 -5.83
C VAL A 112 -8.32 6.97 -6.85
N LEU A 113 -7.77 5.76 -6.71
CA LEU A 113 -6.60 5.36 -7.50
C LEU A 113 -6.96 5.07 -8.96
N MET A 114 -7.94 4.21 -9.23
CA MET A 114 -8.31 3.83 -10.59
C MET A 114 -8.78 5.04 -11.43
N PRO A 115 -9.62 5.95 -10.92
CA PRO A 115 -9.96 7.18 -11.64
C PRO A 115 -8.76 8.09 -11.92
N ALA A 116 -7.79 8.17 -10.99
CA ALA A 116 -6.60 9.00 -11.16
C ALA A 116 -5.61 8.44 -12.20
N LEU A 117 -5.59 7.12 -12.40
CA LEU A 117 -4.60 6.44 -13.25
C LEU A 117 -5.03 6.23 -14.71
N LYS A 118 -6.33 6.33 -15.01
CA LYS A 118 -6.90 6.10 -16.35
C LYS A 118 -6.70 7.26 -17.37
N LYS A 119 -6.08 8.38 -16.96
CA LYS A 119 -5.95 9.58 -17.80
C LYS A 119 -4.76 9.55 -18.73
#